data_AF-A0A3A5VHN6-F1
#
_entry.id   AF-A0A3A5VHN6-F1
#
_cell.length_a   1.000
_cell.length_b   1.000
_cell.length_c   1.000
_cell.angle_alpha   90.00
_cell.angle_beta   90.00
_cell.angle_gamma   90.00
#
_symmetry.space_group_name_H-M   'P 1'
#
loop_
_entity.id
_entity.type
_entity.pdbx_description
1 polymer ?
#
loop_
_entity_poly.entity_id
_entity_poly.type
_entity_poly.pdbx_seq_one_letter_code
_entity_poly.pdbx_strand_id
1 'polypeptide(L)'
;MDDLKTNRDAQITVACVAFFLISFPVYFSIAASGASGTTLGGGVADYQVNGEIEYILVDSGTEYVADGTPWTGVFSSDSVSDADEMNIVGIRLSLSYGEDE
;
A
#
# COMPACT_ATOMS: atom_id res chain seq x y z
N MET A 1 54.94 11.79 0.84
CA MET A 1 54.52 12.63 1.98
C MET A 1 54.93 14.08 1.76
N ASP A 2 56.11 14.32 1.20
CA ASP A 2 56.66 15.65 0.92
C ASP A 2 55.80 16.48 -0.06
N ASP A 3 55.28 15.88 -1.13
CA ASP A 3 54.34 16.56 -2.04
C ASP A 3 53.08 17.06 -1.33
N LEU A 4 52.54 16.29 -0.39
CA LEU A 4 51.33 16.67 0.35
C LEU A 4 51.58 17.84 1.32
N LYS A 5 52.85 18.15 1.63
CA LYS A 5 53.23 19.23 2.55
C LYS A 5 53.65 20.52 1.82
N THR A 6 54.14 20.42 0.59
CA THR A 6 54.67 21.57 -0.17
C THR A 6 53.83 21.92 -1.41
N ASN A 7 53.18 20.93 -2.02
CA ASN A 7 52.41 21.12 -3.24
C ASN A 7 50.97 21.52 -2.92
N ARG A 8 50.62 22.75 -3.26
CA ARG A 8 49.30 23.34 -2.99
C ARG A 8 48.17 22.61 -3.73
N ASP A 9 48.41 22.14 -4.96
CA ASP A 9 47.37 21.45 -5.74
C ASP A 9 47.10 20.06 -5.17
N ALA A 10 48.14 19.37 -4.69
CA ALA A 10 48.00 18.11 -3.97
C ALA A 10 47.22 18.28 -2.66
N GLN A 11 47.48 19.36 -1.91
CA GLN A 11 46.76 19.68 -0.67
C GLN A 11 45.28 19.99 -0.91
N ILE A 12 44.98 20.79 -1.95
CA ILE A 12 43.59 21.11 -2.32
C ILE A 12 42.84 19.84 -2.70
N THR A 13 43.47 18.97 -3.50
CA THR A 13 42.85 17.70 -3.92
C THR A 13 42.54 16.81 -2.71
N VAL A 14 43.50 16.66 -1.78
CA VAL A 14 43.32 15.86 -0.56
C VAL A 14 42.25 16.47 0.34
N ALA A 15 42.20 17.79 0.48
CA ALA A 15 41.17 18.49 1.24
C ALA A 15 39.77 18.28 0.61
N CYS A 16 39.64 18.36 -0.71
CA CYS A 16 38.39 18.10 -1.41
C CYS A 16 37.94 16.64 -1.25
N VAL A 17 38.85 15.68 -1.39
CA VAL A 17 38.53 14.26 -1.19
C VAL A 17 38.08 14.00 0.25
N ALA A 18 38.81 14.53 1.23
CA ALA A 18 38.45 14.38 2.65
C ALA A 18 37.11 15.04 2.98
N PHE A 19 36.85 16.23 2.44
CA PHE A 19 35.56 16.92 2.56
C PHE A 19 34.42 16.05 2.03
N PHE A 20 34.52 15.56 0.80
CA PHE A 20 33.47 14.74 0.21
C PHE A 20 33.29 13.40 0.93
N LEU A 21 34.37 12.78 1.41
CA LEU A 21 34.30 11.52 2.16
C LEU A 21 33.53 11.66 3.48
N ILE A 22 33.47 12.85 4.07
CA ILE A 22 32.74 13.13 5.31
C ILE A 22 31.36 13.71 5.02
N SER A 23 31.28 14.72 4.15
CA SER A 23 30.05 15.45 3.88
C SER A 23 28.99 14.60 3.19
N PHE A 24 29.36 13.72 2.26
CA PHE A 24 28.38 12.85 1.58
C PHE A 24 27.71 11.87 2.57
N PRO A 25 28.44 11.08 3.37
CA PRO A 25 27.81 10.19 4.35
C PRO A 25 26.96 10.93 5.38
N VAL A 26 27.41 12.08 5.88
CA VAL A 26 26.65 12.89 6.84
C VAL A 26 25.36 13.43 6.22
N TYR A 27 25.44 13.97 5.01
CA TYR A 27 24.27 14.47 4.28
C TYR A 27 23.24 13.35 4.06
N PHE A 28 23.67 12.19 3.58
CA PHE A 28 22.79 11.04 3.37
C PHE A 28 22.24 10.49 4.69
N SER A 29 23.00 10.50 5.78
CA SER A 29 22.52 10.10 7.11
C SER A 29 21.42 11.03 7.62
N ILE A 30 21.56 12.34 7.41
CA ILE A 30 20.54 13.33 7.82
C ILE A 30 19.32 13.23 6.89
N ALA A 31 19.52 13.17 5.58
CA ALA A 31 18.43 13.04 4.61
C ALA A 31 17.63 11.74 4.80
N ALA A 32 18.30 10.63 5.15
CA ALA A 32 17.65 9.35 5.43
C ALA A 32 16.85 9.36 6.74
N SER A 33 17.26 10.13 7.75
CA SER A 33 16.52 10.23 9.03
C SER A 33 15.14 10.88 8.90
N GLY A 34 14.90 11.66 7.84
CA GLY A 34 13.61 12.25 7.50
C GLY A 34 12.85 11.52 6.39
N ALA A 35 13.48 10.54 5.73
CA ALA A 35 12.87 9.77 4.66
C ALA A 35 12.17 8.53 5.25
N SER A 36 10.85 8.60 5.45
CA SER A 36 10.01 7.42 5.64
C SER A 36 9.85 6.71 4.28
N GLY A 37 10.91 6.07 3.80
CA GLY A 37 10.92 5.46 2.47
C GLY A 37 12.14 4.59 2.25
N THR A 38 11.93 3.29 2.39
CA THR A 38 12.71 2.15 1.87
C THR A 38 14.13 2.47 1.39
N THR A 39 15.08 2.19 2.28
CA THR A 39 16.52 2.16 2.04
C THR A 39 16.91 1.21 0.91
N LEU A 40 17.66 1.72 -0.07
CA LEU A 40 18.77 1.06 -0.81
C LEU A 40 18.84 -0.48 -0.75
N GLY A 41 17.87 -1.18 -1.33
CA GLY A 41 17.96 -2.63 -1.50
C GLY A 41 16.62 -3.31 -1.62
N GLY A 42 16.01 -3.24 -2.81
CA GLY A 42 15.03 -4.23 -3.29
C GLY A 42 13.93 -4.68 -2.33
N GLY A 43 13.57 -3.84 -1.35
CA GLY A 43 12.52 -4.14 -0.41
C GLY A 43 11.22 -4.10 -1.19
N VAL A 44 10.54 -5.24 -1.25
CA VAL A 44 9.15 -5.32 -1.72
C VAL A 44 8.40 -4.24 -0.97
N ALA A 45 8.05 -3.16 -1.66
CA ALA A 45 7.29 -2.09 -1.05
C ALA A 45 5.91 -2.65 -0.73
N ASP A 46 5.45 -2.46 0.50
CA ASP A 46 4.05 -2.73 0.83
C ASP A 46 3.19 -1.76 0.03
N TYR A 47 2.51 -2.26 -0.99
CA TYR A 47 1.50 -1.49 -1.72
C TYR A 47 0.29 -1.34 -0.81
N GLN A 48 0.21 -0.22 -0.11
CA GLN A 48 -0.99 0.15 0.64
C GLN A 48 -2.01 0.75 -0.33
N VAL A 49 -3.03 -0.03 -0.67
CA VAL A 49 -4.22 0.48 -1.34
C VAL A 49 -5.07 1.19 -0.29
N ASN A 50 -4.82 2.49 -0.12
CA ASN A 50 -5.69 3.35 0.68
C ASN A 50 -6.88 3.78 -0.17
N GLY A 51 -8.04 3.19 0.10
CA GLY A 51 -9.32 3.58 -0.49
C GLY A 51 -10.41 3.58 0.59
N GLU A 52 -11.46 4.37 0.37
CA GLU A 52 -12.67 4.29 1.18
C GLU A 52 -13.45 3.04 0.77
N ILE A 53 -13.85 2.21 1.74
CA ILE A 53 -14.69 1.04 1.47
C ILE A 53 -16.14 1.47 1.57
N GLU A 54 -16.83 1.43 0.42
CA GLU A 54 -18.27 1.64 0.35
C GLU A 54 -19.00 0.28 0.30
N TYR A 55 -20.17 0.21 0.95
CA TYR A 55 -21.05 -0.96 0.91
C TYR A 55 -22.28 -0.65 0.08
N ILE A 56 -22.43 -1.37 -1.03
CA ILE A 56 -23.57 -1.23 -1.93
C ILE A 56 -24.50 -2.42 -1.74
N LEU A 57 -25.78 -2.14 -1.56
CA LEU A 57 -26.79 -3.18 -1.44
C LEU A 57 -27.11 -3.73 -2.83
N VAL A 58 -26.89 -5.04 -3.02
CA VAL A 58 -27.24 -5.75 -4.26
C VAL A 58 -28.69 -6.22 -4.23
N ASP A 59 -29.12 -6.82 -3.12
CA ASP A 59 -30.49 -7.28 -2.90
C ASP A 59 -30.78 -7.42 -1.41
N SER A 60 -32.07 -7.34 -1.04
CA SER A 60 -32.55 -7.61 0.32
C SER A 60 -34.00 -8.09 0.30
N GLY A 61 -34.28 -9.16 1.02
CA GLY A 61 -35.64 -9.69 1.11
C GLY A 61 -35.80 -10.77 2.17
N THR A 62 -37.02 -11.27 2.24
CA THR A 62 -37.40 -12.39 3.10
C THR A 62 -38.16 -13.39 2.24
N GLU A 63 -37.74 -14.65 2.27
CA GLU A 63 -38.33 -15.72 1.48
C GLU A 63 -38.81 -16.84 2.41
N TYR A 64 -40.00 -17.38 2.14
CA TYR A 64 -40.49 -18.54 2.87
C TYR A 64 -39.86 -19.80 2.29
N VAL A 65 -39.25 -20.62 3.16
CA VAL A 65 -38.62 -21.88 2.78
C VAL A 65 -39.43 -23.03 3.36
N ALA A 66 -40.06 -23.81 2.50
CA ALA A 66 -40.82 -24.98 2.92
C ALA A 66 -39.89 -26.12 3.37
N ASP A 67 -40.35 -26.93 4.33
CA ASP A 67 -39.57 -28.08 4.81
C ASP A 67 -39.17 -29.02 3.68
N GLY A 68 -37.95 -29.55 3.78
CA GLY A 68 -37.34 -30.43 2.80
C GLY A 68 -37.05 -29.79 1.43
N THR A 69 -37.35 -28.50 1.22
CA THR A 69 -37.14 -27.81 -0.06
C THR A 69 -36.05 -26.76 0.08
N PRO A 70 -34.86 -26.95 -0.55
CA PRO A 70 -33.81 -25.95 -0.50
C PRO A 70 -34.23 -24.69 -1.26
N TRP A 71 -33.95 -23.53 -0.68
CA TRP A 71 -34.05 -22.25 -1.37
C TRP A 71 -32.72 -21.87 -2.04
N THR A 72 -32.81 -21.31 -3.25
CA THR A 72 -31.64 -20.87 -4.04
C THR A 72 -31.89 -19.47 -4.59
N GLY A 73 -30.96 -18.55 -4.33
CA GLY A 73 -30.95 -17.20 -4.89
C GLY A 73 -29.70 -16.94 -5.74
N VAL A 74 -29.84 -16.13 -6.78
CA VAL A 74 -28.74 -15.68 -7.64
C VAL A 74 -28.58 -14.17 -7.48
N PHE A 75 -27.39 -13.74 -7.08
CA PHE A 75 -27.05 -12.32 -6.89
C PHE A 75 -25.94 -11.95 -7.87
N SER A 76 -26.09 -10.84 -8.58
CA SER A 76 -25.12 -10.34 -9.56
C SER A 76 -24.84 -8.86 -9.30
N SER A 77 -23.61 -8.41 -9.56
CA SER A 77 -23.25 -6.99 -9.53
C SER A 77 -23.86 -6.19 -10.68
N ASP A 78 -24.41 -6.84 -11.72
CA ASP A 78 -25.04 -6.16 -12.84
C ASP A 78 -26.26 -5.31 -12.43
N SER A 79 -26.84 -5.58 -11.25
CA SER A 79 -27.93 -4.76 -10.70
C SER A 79 -27.45 -3.47 -10.02
N VAL A 80 -26.13 -3.29 -9.87
CA VAL A 80 -25.52 -2.09 -9.28
C VAL A 80 -25.21 -1.08 -10.38
N SER A 81 -25.74 0.15 -10.26
CA SER A 81 -25.39 1.25 -11.17
C SER A 81 -23.91 1.57 -11.07
N ASP A 82 -23.27 1.85 -12.21
CA ASP A 82 -21.88 2.27 -12.30
C ASP A 82 -20.88 1.25 -11.71
N ALA A 83 -21.28 -0.03 -11.62
CA ALA A 83 -20.44 -1.12 -11.13
C ALA A 83 -19.13 -1.27 -11.92
N ASP A 84 -19.15 -0.89 -13.20
CA ASP A 84 -17.99 -0.86 -14.10
C ASP A 84 -16.98 0.24 -13.77
N GLU A 85 -17.37 1.26 -12.99
CA GLU A 85 -16.48 2.31 -12.50
C GLU A 85 -15.86 1.98 -11.13
N MET A 86 -16.25 0.86 -10.52
CA MET A 86 -15.89 0.48 -9.15
C MET A 86 -14.97 -0.75 -9.08
N ASN A 87 -14.17 -0.82 -8.01
CA ASN A 87 -13.40 -2.02 -7.69
C ASN A 87 -14.14 -2.86 -6.66
N ILE A 88 -14.57 -4.06 -7.05
CA ILE A 88 -15.22 -5.01 -6.14
C ILE A 88 -14.12 -5.70 -5.32
N VAL A 89 -14.05 -5.35 -4.02
CA VAL A 89 -13.04 -5.90 -3.09
C VAL A 89 -13.58 -7.06 -2.24
N GLY A 90 -14.88 -7.32 -2.28
CA GLY A 90 -15.50 -8.42 -1.53
C GLY A 90 -17.02 -8.45 -1.63
N ILE A 91 -17.62 -9.53 -1.11
CA ILE A 91 -19.07 -9.73 -1.03
C ILE A 91 -19.44 -9.97 0.43
N ARG A 92 -20.52 -9.33 0.90
CA ARG A 92 -21.08 -9.54 2.25
C ARG A 92 -22.50 -10.06 2.14
N LEU A 93 -22.74 -11.23 2.72
CA LEU A 93 -24.07 -11.86 2.81
C LEU A 93 -24.49 -11.92 4.28
N SER A 94 -25.70 -11.46 4.59
CA SER A 94 -26.29 -11.54 5.93
C SER A 94 -27.63 -12.24 5.82
N LEU A 95 -27.76 -13.39 6.50
CA LEU A 95 -29.01 -14.15 6.57
C LEU A 95 -29.48 -14.24 8.01
N SER A 96 -30.79 -14.11 8.18
CA SER A 96 -31.49 -14.44 9.42
C SER A 96 -32.54 -15.49 9.13
N TYR A 97 -32.69 -16.44 10.04
CA TYR A 97 -33.67 -17.50 9.95
C TYR A 97 -34.62 -17.45 11.14
N GLY A 98 -35.91 -17.65 10.88
CA GLY A 98 -36.95 -17.76 11.89
C GLY A 98 -37.96 -18.82 11.46
N GLU A 99 -38.26 -19.74 12.37
CA GLU A 99 -39.32 -20.73 12.23
C GLU A 99 -40.68 -20.07 12.54
N ASP A 100 -41.70 -20.41 11.77
CA ASP A 100 -43.11 -20.06 12.07
C ASP A 100 -43.82 -21.34 12.52
N GLU A 101 -43.49 -21.80 13.73
CA GLU A 101 -44.21 -22.88 14.46
C GLU A 101 -45.21 -22.31 15.47
#